data_AF-A0AAV5RMA5-F1
#
_entry.id   AF-A0AAV5RMA5-F1
#
_cell.length_a   1.000
_cell.length_b   1.000
_cell.length_c   1.000
_cell.angle_alpha   90.00
_cell.angle_beta   90.00
_cell.angle_gamma   90.00
#
_symmetry.space_group_name_H-M   'P 1'
#
loop_
_entity.id
_entity.type
_entity.pdbx_description
1 polymer ?
#
loop_
_entity_poly.entity_id
_entity_poly.type
_entity_poly.pdbx_seq_one_letter_code
_entity_poly.pdbx_strand_id
1 'polypeptide(L)'
;MVCGLPKSVIQKYFYKFKVPLRYKDVDSLIKLCSVPNYDTTTFPSKYTPFSLIQTKRAFEECRKTEGVFTKAALEAESNLLEAAADMGDPTAISLLCASRMQPKSATADDMESGGKLLKQLMDSKFALAFKVSGDLAYTMGHSKEALRLYEMAIENDLNDDKLEVECFRNIGHIAFKDMQLIKAREAFSNACLLSGNTKQVSDCHYLLAQLREPDRIAARQHLEVAASFGLHDAFLPLASLLLNWFNEPLLAKQWFQLAESTDTTGAALIGSLDSSMRLKDNRGALEVMRRIRLRPDAESLLSYRRASIAKLDKPEPKKAVKTSSSSSSSTRWEF
;
A
#
# COMPACT_ATOMS: atom_id res chain seq x y z
N MET A 1 30.17 -11.26 -13.07
CA MET A 1 28.86 -10.60 -12.89
C MET A 1 27.99 -11.00 -14.05
N VAL A 2 26.68 -11.12 -13.86
CA VAL A 2 25.71 -11.29 -14.95
C VAL A 2 24.81 -10.06 -14.91
N CYS A 3 24.74 -9.31 -16.01
CA CYS A 3 23.98 -8.05 -16.08
C CYS A 3 24.32 -7.01 -14.99
N GLY A 4 25.58 -7.00 -14.53
CA GLY A 4 26.02 -6.12 -13.43
C GLY A 4 25.70 -6.63 -12.02
N LEU A 5 25.11 -7.81 -11.87
CA LEU A 5 24.81 -8.43 -10.57
C LEU A 5 25.94 -9.34 -10.09
N PRO A 6 26.33 -9.28 -8.80
CA PRO A 6 27.30 -10.21 -8.21
C PRO A 6 26.78 -11.65 -8.21
N LYS A 7 27.65 -12.61 -8.55
CA LYS A 7 27.30 -14.04 -8.63
C LYS A 7 26.74 -14.59 -7.31
N SER A 8 27.38 -14.25 -6.19
CA SER A 8 26.99 -14.71 -4.85
C SER A 8 25.59 -14.23 -4.44
N VAL A 9 25.16 -13.08 -4.96
CA VAL A 9 23.85 -12.49 -4.65
C VAL A 9 22.78 -13.18 -5.47
N ILE A 10 22.92 -13.22 -6.81
CA ILE A 10 21.88 -13.76 -7.69
C ILE A 10 21.64 -15.28 -7.50
N GLN A 11 22.66 -16.04 -7.08
CA GLN A 11 22.51 -17.47 -6.80
C GLN A 11 21.51 -17.78 -5.68
N LYS A 12 21.37 -16.90 -4.69
CA LYS A 12 20.36 -17.05 -3.63
C LYS A 12 18.94 -16.97 -4.22
N TYR A 13 18.73 -16.08 -5.17
CA TYR A 13 17.45 -15.92 -5.85
C TYR A 13 17.18 -17.07 -6.84
N PHE A 14 18.20 -17.59 -7.54
CA PHE A 14 18.04 -18.79 -8.36
C PHE A 14 17.57 -19.99 -7.53
N TYR A 15 18.08 -20.15 -6.31
CA TYR A 15 17.60 -21.17 -5.38
C TYR A 15 16.15 -20.90 -4.94
N LYS A 16 15.83 -19.68 -4.51
CA LYS A 16 14.47 -19.27 -4.09
C LYS A 16 13.42 -19.55 -5.16
N PHE A 17 13.71 -19.23 -6.42
CA PHE A 17 12.79 -19.40 -7.56
C PHE A 17 12.96 -20.74 -8.30
N LYS A 18 13.75 -21.67 -7.75
CA LYS A 18 13.97 -23.01 -8.33
C LYS A 18 14.36 -22.96 -9.81
N VAL A 19 15.24 -22.03 -10.18
CA VAL A 19 15.70 -21.86 -11.57
C VAL A 19 16.41 -23.13 -12.02
N PRO A 20 15.94 -23.83 -13.08
CA PRO A 20 16.46 -25.13 -13.49
C PRO A 20 17.74 -25.03 -14.33
N LEU A 21 18.53 -23.96 -14.17
CA LEU A 21 19.72 -23.66 -14.96
C LEU A 21 20.89 -23.34 -14.05
N ARG A 22 22.10 -23.77 -14.43
CA ARG A 22 23.32 -23.37 -13.71
C ARG A 22 23.67 -21.93 -14.09
N TYR A 23 24.41 -21.25 -13.21
CA TYR A 23 24.83 -19.87 -13.45
C TYR A 23 25.51 -19.65 -14.83
N LYS A 24 26.35 -20.59 -15.29
CA LYS A 24 26.98 -20.52 -16.62
C LYS A 24 25.97 -20.66 -17.76
N ASP A 25 24.95 -21.48 -17.57
CA ASP A 25 23.87 -21.67 -18.53
C ASP A 25 23.00 -20.41 -18.61
N VAL A 26 22.73 -19.75 -17.48
CA VAL A 26 22.02 -18.46 -17.43
C VAL A 26 22.80 -17.34 -18.13
N ASP A 27 24.11 -17.23 -17.89
CA ASP A 27 24.96 -16.26 -18.59
C ASP A 27 24.93 -16.47 -20.13
N SER A 28 24.93 -17.73 -20.56
CA SER A 28 24.85 -18.09 -21.98
C SER A 28 23.48 -17.80 -22.57
N LEU A 29 22.40 -18.11 -21.83
CA LEU A 29 21.02 -17.81 -22.22
C LEU A 29 20.80 -16.31 -22.42
N ILE A 30 21.28 -15.48 -21.47
CA ILE A 30 21.13 -14.02 -21.59
C ILE A 30 21.84 -13.51 -22.84
N LYS A 31 23.07 -13.98 -23.11
CA LYS A 31 23.80 -13.59 -24.32
C LYS A 31 23.04 -13.96 -25.59
N LEU A 32 22.39 -15.13 -25.63
CA LEU A 32 21.56 -15.55 -26.76
C LEU A 32 20.35 -14.61 -26.92
N CYS A 33 19.63 -14.32 -25.83
CA CYS A 33 18.50 -13.41 -25.85
C CYS A 33 18.89 -11.95 -26.10
N SER A 34 20.16 -11.57 -25.95
CA SER A 34 20.66 -10.22 -26.25
C SER A 34 21.00 -9.99 -27.73
N VAL A 35 21.02 -11.04 -28.56
CA VAL A 35 21.26 -10.90 -30.00
C VAL A 35 20.01 -10.33 -30.66
N PRO A 36 20.10 -9.27 -31.48
CA PRO A 36 18.95 -8.78 -32.26
C PRO A 36 18.39 -9.88 -33.16
N ASN A 37 17.06 -10.02 -33.21
CA ASN A 37 16.37 -11.05 -34.01
C ASN A 37 16.83 -12.48 -33.68
N TYR A 38 17.01 -12.79 -32.39
CA TYR A 38 17.29 -14.17 -31.96
C TYR A 38 16.18 -15.11 -32.41
N ASP A 39 16.55 -16.34 -32.74
CA ASP A 39 15.61 -17.39 -33.12
C ASP A 39 15.47 -18.41 -31.98
N THR A 40 14.31 -18.40 -31.32
CA THR A 40 14.01 -19.31 -30.20
C THR A 40 13.95 -20.78 -30.63
N THR A 41 13.74 -21.08 -31.92
CA THR A 41 13.76 -22.47 -32.43
C THR A 41 15.15 -23.09 -32.40
N THR A 42 16.19 -22.26 -32.34
CA THR A 42 17.59 -22.71 -32.25
C THR A 42 18.06 -22.92 -30.81
N PHE A 43 17.20 -22.63 -29.82
CA PHE A 43 17.60 -22.72 -28.42
C PHE A 43 17.86 -24.19 -28.03
N PRO A 44 18.96 -24.47 -27.30
CA PRO A 44 19.18 -25.77 -26.71
C PRO A 44 17.97 -26.24 -25.89
N SER A 45 17.62 -27.53 -25.98
CA SER A 45 16.43 -28.11 -25.31
C SER A 45 16.35 -27.91 -23.80
N LYS A 46 17.49 -27.61 -23.15
CA LYS A 46 17.55 -27.26 -21.73
C LYS A 46 16.91 -25.90 -21.40
N TYR A 47 16.80 -24.99 -22.37
CA TYR A 47 16.16 -23.69 -22.20
C TYR A 47 14.67 -23.86 -22.52
N THR A 48 13.89 -24.06 -21.49
CA THR A 48 12.43 -24.18 -21.56
C THR A 48 11.76 -22.85 -21.24
N PRO A 49 10.51 -22.59 -21.69
CA PRO A 49 9.83 -21.34 -21.37
C PRO A 49 9.71 -21.11 -19.86
N PHE A 50 9.44 -22.19 -19.11
CA PHE A 50 9.48 -22.19 -17.65
C PHE A 50 10.83 -21.70 -17.09
N SER A 51 11.95 -22.19 -17.63
CA SER A 51 13.29 -21.77 -17.18
C SER A 51 13.56 -20.29 -17.43
N LEU A 52 13.08 -19.73 -18.55
CA LEU A 52 13.21 -18.31 -18.88
C LEU A 52 12.41 -17.47 -17.89
N ILE A 53 11.15 -17.84 -17.61
CA ILE A 53 10.29 -17.10 -16.67
C ILE A 53 10.81 -17.16 -15.24
N GLN A 54 11.28 -18.32 -14.75
CA GLN A 54 11.88 -18.39 -13.41
C GLN A 54 13.16 -17.56 -13.31
N THR A 55 13.98 -17.58 -14.38
CA THR A 55 15.19 -16.77 -14.45
C THR A 55 14.85 -15.27 -14.40
N LYS A 56 13.86 -14.83 -15.18
CA LYS A 56 13.35 -13.45 -15.16
C LYS A 56 12.86 -13.05 -13.76
N ARG A 57 12.05 -13.90 -13.11
CA ARG A 57 11.52 -13.64 -11.75
C ARG A 57 12.66 -13.49 -10.73
N ALA A 58 13.70 -14.32 -10.82
CA ALA A 58 14.86 -14.22 -9.95
C ALA A 58 15.65 -12.91 -10.15
N PHE A 59 15.82 -12.46 -11.40
CA PHE A 59 16.45 -11.17 -11.69
C PHE A 59 15.64 -10.00 -11.15
N GLU A 60 14.33 -9.99 -11.40
CA GLU A 60 13.44 -8.92 -10.95
C GLU A 60 13.42 -8.79 -9.42
N GLU A 61 13.31 -9.90 -8.69
CA GLU A 61 13.32 -9.90 -7.23
C GLU A 61 14.68 -9.44 -6.67
N CYS A 62 15.78 -9.93 -7.26
CA CYS A 62 17.13 -9.51 -6.89
C CYS A 62 17.30 -8.00 -7.08
N ARG A 63 16.84 -7.45 -8.20
CA ARG A 63 16.89 -6.02 -8.48
C ARG A 63 16.07 -5.20 -7.48
N LYS A 64 14.83 -5.62 -7.20
CA LYS A 64 13.95 -4.91 -6.26
C LYS A 64 14.48 -4.92 -4.83
N THR A 65 15.06 -6.04 -4.40
CA THR A 65 15.53 -6.23 -3.02
C THR A 65 16.87 -5.56 -2.78
N GLU A 66 17.81 -5.69 -3.72
CA GLU A 66 19.17 -5.16 -3.58
C GLU A 66 19.29 -3.71 -4.06
N GLY A 67 18.25 -3.17 -4.71
CA GLY A 67 18.23 -1.80 -5.23
C GLY A 67 19.16 -1.56 -6.44
N VAL A 68 19.53 -2.60 -7.18
CA VAL A 68 20.49 -2.52 -8.29
C VAL A 68 19.77 -2.41 -9.63
N PHE A 69 19.57 -1.18 -10.13
CA PHE A 69 18.90 -0.90 -11.39
C PHE A 69 19.91 -0.61 -12.52
N THR A 70 20.47 -1.64 -13.13
CA THR A 70 21.30 -1.50 -14.34
C THR A 70 20.45 -1.65 -15.59
N LYS A 71 20.76 -0.87 -16.64
CA LYS A 71 20.11 -0.99 -17.95
C LYS A 71 20.20 -2.42 -18.51
N ALA A 72 21.36 -3.04 -18.38
CA ALA A 72 21.60 -4.42 -18.81
C ALA A 72 20.73 -5.46 -18.07
N ALA A 73 20.39 -5.24 -16.79
CA ALA A 73 19.50 -6.15 -16.07
C ALA A 73 18.05 -6.00 -16.55
N LEU A 74 17.59 -4.77 -16.79
CA LEU A 74 16.25 -4.51 -17.32
C LEU A 74 16.09 -5.06 -18.75
N GLU A 75 17.09 -4.88 -19.60
CA GLU A 75 17.10 -5.45 -20.95
C GLU A 75 17.09 -6.99 -20.90
N ALA A 76 17.89 -7.60 -20.02
CA ALA A 76 17.85 -9.05 -19.85
C ALA A 76 16.49 -9.56 -19.36
N GLU A 77 15.86 -8.87 -18.40
CA GLU A 77 14.49 -9.21 -17.95
C GLU A 77 13.47 -9.12 -19.11
N SER A 78 13.57 -8.09 -19.96
CA SER A 78 12.70 -7.92 -21.12
C SER A 78 12.93 -8.99 -22.17
N ASN A 79 14.18 -9.25 -22.54
CA ASN A 79 14.51 -10.21 -23.59
C ASN A 79 14.16 -11.64 -23.17
N LEU A 80 14.33 -12.00 -21.88
CA LEU A 80 13.88 -13.29 -21.35
C LEU A 80 12.35 -13.45 -21.42
N LEU A 81 11.62 -12.35 -21.20
CA LEU A 81 10.16 -12.35 -21.27
C LEU A 81 9.68 -12.51 -22.72
N GLU A 82 10.26 -11.75 -23.66
CA GLU A 82 9.98 -11.88 -25.10
C GLU A 82 10.29 -13.30 -25.60
N ALA A 83 11.46 -13.84 -25.27
CA ALA A 83 11.84 -15.18 -25.71
C ALA A 83 10.89 -16.24 -25.14
N ALA A 84 10.43 -16.10 -23.90
CA ALA A 84 9.47 -17.02 -23.31
C ALA A 84 8.10 -16.95 -24.02
N ALA A 85 7.67 -15.77 -24.44
CA ALA A 85 6.42 -15.59 -25.16
C ALA A 85 6.48 -16.12 -26.59
N ASP A 86 7.61 -15.93 -27.29
CA ASP A 86 7.85 -16.52 -28.62
C ASP A 86 7.82 -18.06 -28.57
N MET A 87 8.23 -18.64 -27.44
CA MET A 87 8.11 -20.08 -27.18
C MET A 87 6.72 -20.53 -26.70
N GLY A 88 5.74 -19.62 -26.64
CA GLY A 88 4.34 -19.93 -26.30
C GLY A 88 4.02 -19.97 -24.81
N ASP A 89 4.84 -19.39 -23.93
CA ASP A 89 4.52 -19.36 -22.50
C ASP A 89 3.33 -18.42 -22.21
N PRO A 90 2.22 -18.92 -21.61
CA PRO A 90 1.01 -18.12 -21.41
C PRO A 90 1.22 -16.99 -20.38
N THR A 91 2.13 -17.18 -19.41
CA THR A 91 2.48 -16.13 -18.44
C THR A 91 3.22 -15.01 -19.14
N ALA A 92 4.21 -15.36 -19.96
CA ALA A 92 5.01 -14.41 -20.72
C ALA A 92 4.15 -13.58 -21.66
N ILE A 93 3.29 -14.25 -22.44
CA ILE A 93 2.34 -13.60 -23.36
C ILE A 93 1.45 -12.62 -22.59
N SER A 94 0.85 -13.05 -21.48
CA SER A 94 -0.03 -12.19 -20.66
C SER A 94 0.68 -10.94 -20.16
N LEU A 95 1.91 -11.09 -19.64
CA LEU A 95 2.70 -9.96 -19.14
C LEU A 95 3.16 -9.02 -20.27
N LEU A 96 3.50 -9.54 -21.45
CA LEU A 96 3.83 -8.71 -22.61
C LEU A 96 2.63 -7.92 -23.09
N CYS A 97 1.46 -8.56 -23.22
CA CYS A 97 0.21 -7.86 -23.55
C CYS A 97 -0.07 -6.74 -22.54
N ALA A 98 0.07 -7.01 -21.24
CA ALA A 98 -0.09 -5.98 -20.19
C ALA A 98 0.86 -4.79 -20.39
N SER A 99 2.10 -5.04 -20.81
CA SER A 99 3.09 -3.98 -21.02
C SER A 99 2.85 -3.16 -22.30
N ARG A 100 2.45 -3.81 -23.40
CA ARG A 100 2.27 -3.16 -24.71
C ARG A 100 0.91 -2.48 -24.87
N MET A 101 -0.13 -2.99 -24.22
CA MET A 101 -1.51 -2.46 -24.31
C MET A 101 -1.80 -1.32 -23.31
N GLN A 102 -0.77 -0.65 -22.80
CA GLN A 102 -0.97 0.48 -21.88
C GLN A 102 -1.62 1.66 -22.60
N PRO A 103 -2.70 2.27 -22.07
CA PRO A 103 -3.48 3.31 -22.77
C PRO A 103 -2.67 4.52 -23.25
N LYS A 104 -1.53 4.80 -22.62
CA LYS A 104 -0.67 5.95 -22.93
C LYS A 104 0.30 5.72 -24.09
N SER A 105 0.54 4.47 -24.49
CA SER A 105 1.60 4.10 -25.43
C SER A 105 1.19 3.04 -26.47
N ALA A 106 0.04 2.38 -26.30
CA ALA A 106 -0.40 1.32 -27.19
C ALA A 106 -0.79 1.86 -28.57
N THR A 107 -0.36 1.17 -29.62
CA THR A 107 -0.87 1.38 -30.98
C THR A 107 -2.18 0.62 -31.20
N ALA A 108 -2.90 0.92 -32.28
CA ALA A 108 -4.11 0.16 -32.65
C ALA A 108 -3.78 -1.33 -32.89
N ASP A 109 -2.64 -1.60 -33.53
CA ASP A 109 -2.18 -2.95 -33.83
C ASP A 109 -1.82 -3.74 -32.56
N ASP A 110 -1.23 -3.08 -31.56
CA ASP A 110 -0.94 -3.67 -30.25
C ASP A 110 -2.23 -4.06 -29.53
N MET A 111 -3.24 -3.19 -29.58
CA MET A 111 -4.55 -3.41 -28.96
C MET A 111 -5.28 -4.58 -29.62
N GLU A 112 -5.27 -4.65 -30.95
CA GLU A 112 -5.91 -5.74 -31.68
C GLU A 112 -5.19 -7.07 -31.47
N SER A 113 -3.87 -7.09 -31.67
CA SER A 113 -3.06 -8.31 -31.60
C SER A 113 -2.99 -8.85 -30.16
N GLY A 114 -2.72 -7.97 -29.19
CA GLY A 114 -2.69 -8.34 -27.77
C GLY A 114 -4.07 -8.77 -27.25
N GLY A 115 -5.14 -8.11 -27.69
CA GLY A 115 -6.51 -8.51 -27.37
C GLY A 115 -6.86 -9.92 -27.87
N LYS A 116 -6.44 -10.28 -29.09
CA LYS A 116 -6.62 -11.65 -29.63
C LYS A 116 -5.86 -12.69 -28.81
N LEU A 117 -4.61 -12.40 -28.43
CA LEU A 117 -3.78 -13.31 -27.62
C LEU A 117 -4.38 -13.52 -26.22
N LEU A 118 -4.75 -12.44 -25.53
CA LEU A 118 -5.39 -12.54 -24.21
C LEU A 118 -6.71 -13.30 -24.29
N LYS A 119 -7.50 -13.09 -25.35
CA LYS A 119 -8.73 -13.84 -25.57
C LYS A 119 -8.48 -15.34 -25.71
N GLN A 120 -7.51 -15.75 -26.52
CA GLN A 120 -7.13 -17.16 -26.66
C GLN A 120 -6.72 -17.79 -25.32
N LEU A 121 -5.95 -17.05 -24.51
CA LEU A 121 -5.57 -17.50 -23.18
C LEU A 121 -6.78 -17.61 -22.24
N MET A 122 -7.70 -16.66 -22.27
CA MET A 122 -8.95 -16.72 -21.49
C MET A 122 -9.87 -17.88 -21.94
N ASP A 123 -9.94 -18.16 -23.24
CA ASP A 123 -10.68 -19.31 -23.78
C ASP A 123 -10.08 -20.64 -23.26
N SER A 124 -8.77 -20.68 -23.03
CA SER A 124 -8.07 -21.79 -22.37
C SER A 124 -8.17 -21.78 -20.83
N LYS A 125 -8.97 -20.87 -20.26
CA LYS A 125 -9.14 -20.66 -18.81
C LYS A 125 -7.85 -20.29 -18.06
N PHE A 126 -6.91 -19.62 -18.72
CA PHE A 126 -5.68 -19.19 -18.06
C PHE A 126 -5.95 -17.98 -17.14
N ALA A 127 -5.98 -18.22 -15.82
CA ALA A 127 -6.38 -17.26 -14.79
C ALA A 127 -5.72 -15.85 -14.92
N LEU A 128 -4.42 -15.82 -15.18
CA LEU A 128 -3.68 -14.55 -15.28
C LEU A 128 -4.15 -13.69 -16.45
N ALA A 129 -4.62 -14.28 -17.55
CA ALA A 129 -5.14 -13.53 -18.68
C ALA A 129 -6.41 -12.75 -18.31
N PHE A 130 -7.29 -13.33 -17.46
CA PHE A 130 -8.45 -12.62 -16.92
C PHE A 130 -8.01 -11.43 -16.06
N LYS A 131 -7.06 -11.64 -15.14
CA LYS A 131 -6.53 -10.56 -14.27
C LYS A 131 -5.95 -9.41 -15.09
N VAL A 132 -5.08 -9.73 -16.05
CA VAL A 132 -4.44 -8.73 -16.93
C VAL A 132 -5.49 -7.98 -17.75
N SER A 133 -6.47 -8.69 -18.32
CA SER A 133 -7.55 -8.06 -19.06
C SER A 133 -8.40 -7.15 -18.15
N GLY A 134 -8.61 -7.55 -16.89
CA GLY A 134 -9.29 -6.76 -15.87
C GLY A 134 -8.56 -5.46 -15.55
N ASP A 135 -7.24 -5.52 -15.37
CA ASP A 135 -6.40 -4.34 -15.16
C ASP A 135 -6.48 -3.36 -16.34
N LEU A 136 -6.39 -3.88 -17.58
CA LEU A 136 -6.54 -3.08 -18.79
C LEU A 136 -7.92 -2.42 -18.87
N ALA A 137 -8.99 -3.20 -18.67
CA ALA A 137 -10.35 -2.69 -18.65
C ALA A 137 -10.56 -1.60 -17.57
N TYR A 138 -9.99 -1.81 -16.37
CA TYR A 138 -10.08 -0.85 -15.28
C TYR A 138 -9.39 0.47 -15.62
N THR A 139 -8.17 0.42 -16.19
CA THR A 139 -7.44 1.62 -16.62
C THR A 139 -8.13 2.38 -17.76
N MET A 140 -8.91 1.69 -18.59
CA MET A 140 -9.74 2.29 -19.65
C MET A 140 -11.09 2.82 -19.13
N GLY A 141 -11.37 2.68 -17.83
CA GLY A 141 -12.63 3.13 -17.22
C GLY A 141 -13.81 2.18 -17.39
N HIS A 142 -13.57 0.96 -17.87
CA HIS A 142 -14.59 -0.08 -18.05
C HIS A 142 -14.78 -0.90 -16.76
N SER A 143 -15.19 -0.24 -15.66
CA SER A 143 -15.24 -0.85 -14.33
C SER A 143 -16.09 -2.12 -14.23
N LYS A 144 -17.22 -2.20 -14.94
CA LYS A 144 -18.10 -3.39 -14.92
C LYS A 144 -17.44 -4.61 -15.53
N GLU A 145 -16.72 -4.40 -16.64
CA GLU A 145 -15.99 -5.49 -17.31
C GLU A 145 -14.76 -5.90 -16.49
N ALA A 146 -14.04 -4.93 -15.92
CA ALA A 146 -12.94 -5.20 -15.01
C ALA A 146 -13.38 -6.07 -13.81
N LEU A 147 -14.51 -5.73 -13.19
CA LEU A 147 -15.09 -6.49 -12.08
C LEU A 147 -15.33 -7.96 -12.47
N ARG A 148 -15.99 -8.19 -13.60
CA ARG A 148 -16.27 -9.54 -14.13
C ARG A 148 -14.97 -10.31 -14.37
N LEU A 149 -13.96 -9.67 -14.95
CA LEU A 149 -12.68 -10.30 -15.26
C LEU A 149 -11.88 -10.65 -14.00
N TYR A 150 -11.90 -9.81 -12.96
CA TYR A 150 -11.27 -10.15 -11.68
C TYR A 150 -11.95 -11.34 -10.99
N GLU A 151 -13.28 -11.41 -11.04
CA GLU A 151 -14.04 -12.57 -10.52
C GLU A 151 -13.67 -13.84 -11.28
N MET A 152 -13.65 -13.78 -12.62
CA MET A 152 -13.21 -14.91 -13.45
C MET A 152 -11.76 -15.33 -13.17
N ALA A 153 -10.87 -14.39 -12.87
CA ALA A 153 -9.49 -14.73 -12.51
C ALA A 153 -9.45 -15.59 -11.25
N ILE A 154 -10.21 -15.22 -10.21
CA ILE A 154 -10.31 -15.95 -8.95
C ILE A 154 -10.99 -17.32 -9.18
N GLU A 155 -12.09 -17.37 -9.93
CA GLU A 155 -12.84 -18.61 -10.24
C GLU A 155 -12.03 -19.64 -11.05
N ASN A 156 -11.00 -19.21 -11.78
CA ASN A 156 -10.15 -20.09 -12.58
C ASN A 156 -8.81 -20.41 -11.88
N ASP A 157 -8.79 -20.43 -10.55
CA ASP A 157 -7.63 -20.81 -9.73
C ASP A 157 -6.37 -19.97 -10.02
N LEU A 158 -6.46 -18.65 -9.80
CA LEU A 158 -5.30 -17.77 -9.84
C LEU A 158 -4.31 -18.15 -8.72
N ASN A 159 -3.42 -19.10 -9.03
CA ASN A 159 -2.43 -19.72 -8.12
C ASN A 159 -1.26 -18.77 -7.74
N ASP A 160 -1.58 -17.55 -7.29
CA ASP A 160 -0.65 -16.58 -6.72
C ASP A 160 -1.40 -15.67 -5.74
N ASP A 161 -1.23 -15.91 -4.44
CA ASP A 161 -1.90 -15.17 -3.36
C ASP A 161 -1.77 -13.65 -3.52
N LYS A 162 -0.62 -13.16 -4.03
CA LYS A 162 -0.41 -11.71 -4.20
C LYS A 162 -1.32 -11.14 -5.28
N LEU A 163 -1.48 -11.87 -6.38
CA LEU A 163 -2.34 -11.45 -7.49
C LEU A 163 -3.82 -11.63 -7.15
N GLU A 164 -4.16 -12.65 -6.37
CA GLU A 164 -5.52 -12.86 -5.87
C GLU A 164 -5.93 -11.74 -4.91
N VAL A 165 -5.04 -11.35 -3.99
CA VAL A 165 -5.21 -10.18 -3.11
C VAL A 165 -5.44 -8.91 -3.92
N GLU A 166 -4.70 -8.70 -5.02
CA GLU A 166 -4.92 -7.56 -5.92
C GLU A 166 -6.30 -7.60 -6.58
N CYS A 167 -6.76 -8.78 -7.02
CA CYS A 167 -8.10 -8.95 -7.59
C CYS A 167 -9.18 -8.58 -6.57
N PHE A 168 -9.14 -9.16 -5.36
CA PHE A 168 -10.10 -8.82 -4.30
C PHE A 168 -10.07 -7.34 -3.91
N ARG A 169 -8.87 -6.75 -3.82
CA ARG A 169 -8.70 -5.32 -3.55
C ARG A 169 -9.37 -4.47 -4.63
N ASN A 170 -9.16 -4.79 -5.91
CA ASN A 170 -9.77 -4.06 -7.03
C ASN A 170 -11.29 -4.26 -7.11
N ILE A 171 -11.77 -5.48 -6.88
CA ILE A 171 -13.21 -5.80 -6.75
C ILE A 171 -13.82 -4.92 -5.65
N GLY A 172 -13.16 -4.84 -4.49
CA GLY A 172 -13.61 -4.04 -3.35
C GLY A 172 -13.71 -2.55 -3.70
N HIS A 173 -12.69 -1.99 -4.37
CA HIS A 173 -12.69 -0.59 -4.80
C HIS A 173 -13.80 -0.28 -5.81
N ILE A 174 -13.99 -1.14 -6.81
CA ILE A 174 -15.07 -0.98 -7.80
C ILE A 174 -16.44 -1.06 -7.12
N ALA A 175 -16.66 -2.09 -6.30
CA ALA A 175 -17.91 -2.29 -5.57
C ALA A 175 -18.20 -1.13 -4.61
N PHE A 176 -17.18 -0.60 -3.93
CA PHE A 176 -17.33 0.55 -3.04
C PHE A 176 -17.77 1.81 -3.80
N LYS A 177 -17.14 2.08 -4.94
CA LYS A 177 -17.50 3.21 -5.82
C LYS A 177 -18.92 3.10 -6.37
N ASP A 178 -19.36 1.88 -6.67
CA ASP A 178 -20.71 1.57 -7.16
C ASP A 178 -21.75 1.43 -6.04
N MET A 179 -21.39 1.79 -4.79
CA MET A 179 -22.24 1.72 -3.59
C MET A 179 -22.74 0.31 -3.24
N GLN A 180 -22.05 -0.74 -3.72
CA GLN A 180 -22.30 -2.14 -3.38
C GLN A 180 -21.54 -2.50 -2.08
N LEU A 181 -21.93 -1.88 -0.97
CA LEU A 181 -21.17 -1.87 0.28
C LEU A 181 -20.94 -3.28 0.89
N ILE A 182 -21.90 -4.20 0.73
CA ILE A 182 -21.77 -5.58 1.22
C ILE A 182 -20.65 -6.31 0.45
N LYS A 183 -20.70 -6.26 -0.89
CA LYS A 183 -19.70 -6.86 -1.76
C LYS A 183 -18.32 -6.23 -1.55
N ALA A 184 -18.26 -4.91 -1.40
CA ALA A 184 -17.02 -4.21 -1.08
C ALA A 184 -16.40 -4.71 0.23
N ARG A 185 -17.22 -4.83 1.28
CA ARG A 185 -16.77 -5.33 2.59
C ARG A 185 -16.25 -6.76 2.52
N GLU A 186 -16.93 -7.64 1.79
CA GLU A 186 -16.49 -9.04 1.61
C GLU A 186 -15.17 -9.10 0.84
N ALA A 187 -15.07 -8.38 -0.28
CA ALA A 187 -13.86 -8.35 -1.09
C ALA A 187 -12.66 -7.78 -0.31
N PHE A 188 -12.81 -6.66 0.39
CA PHE A 188 -11.73 -6.14 1.25
C PHE A 188 -11.37 -7.09 2.39
N SER A 189 -12.35 -7.79 2.97
CA SER A 189 -12.08 -8.78 4.02
C SER A 189 -11.26 -9.96 3.48
N ASN A 190 -11.59 -10.46 2.29
CA ASN A 190 -10.85 -11.52 1.61
C ASN A 190 -9.43 -11.08 1.25
N ALA A 191 -9.27 -9.84 0.73
CA ALA A 191 -7.95 -9.28 0.46
C ALA A 191 -7.08 -9.23 1.73
N CYS A 192 -7.63 -8.76 2.86
CA CYS A 192 -6.93 -8.73 4.13
C CYS A 192 -6.59 -10.13 4.67
N LEU A 193 -7.48 -11.11 4.48
CA LEU A 193 -7.30 -12.49 4.96
C LEU A 193 -6.18 -13.21 4.20
N LEU A 194 -6.15 -13.07 2.87
CA LEU A 194 -5.18 -13.74 1.99
C LEU A 194 -3.82 -13.05 1.99
N SER A 195 -3.75 -11.78 2.40
CA SER A 195 -2.50 -11.03 2.32
C SER A 195 -1.45 -11.52 3.33
N GLY A 196 -0.38 -12.12 2.81
CA GLY A 196 0.84 -12.36 3.58
C GLY A 196 1.65 -11.09 3.90
N ASN A 197 1.26 -9.93 3.37
CA ASN A 197 1.92 -8.65 3.62
C ASN A 197 0.88 -7.55 3.84
N THR A 198 0.56 -7.28 5.11
CA THR A 198 -0.46 -6.30 5.52
C THR A 198 -0.22 -4.89 4.97
N LYS A 199 1.03 -4.52 4.61
CA LYS A 199 1.31 -3.24 3.94
C LYS A 199 0.62 -3.12 2.57
N GLN A 200 0.43 -4.22 1.84
CA GLN A 200 -0.23 -4.23 0.53
C GLN A 200 -1.72 -3.89 0.62
N VAL A 201 -2.34 -4.13 1.77
CA VAL A 201 -3.79 -4.03 2.01
C VAL A 201 -4.14 -2.99 3.06
N SER A 202 -3.24 -2.05 3.34
CA SER A 202 -3.47 -0.99 4.34
C SER A 202 -4.68 -0.11 3.99
N ASP A 203 -4.91 0.14 2.69
CA ASP A 203 -6.09 0.83 2.17
C ASP A 203 -7.38 0.02 2.40
N CYS A 204 -7.32 -1.30 2.23
CA CYS A 204 -8.44 -2.21 2.50
C CYS A 204 -8.82 -2.17 3.98
N HIS A 205 -7.85 -2.18 4.89
CA HIS A 205 -8.10 -1.99 6.33
C HIS A 205 -8.79 -0.65 6.61
N TYR A 206 -8.30 0.44 6.03
CA TYR A 206 -8.93 1.75 6.19
C TYR A 206 -10.40 1.75 5.72
N LEU A 207 -10.68 1.22 4.53
CA LEU A 207 -12.04 1.17 3.99
C LEU A 207 -12.95 0.22 4.78
N LEU A 208 -12.42 -0.91 5.28
CA LEU A 208 -13.15 -1.79 6.19
C LEU A 208 -13.54 -1.08 7.48
N ALA A 209 -12.68 -0.22 8.03
CA ALA A 209 -13.04 0.56 9.20
C ALA A 209 -14.21 1.51 8.92
N GLN A 210 -14.24 2.15 7.75
CA GLN A 210 -15.37 3.01 7.34
C GLN A 210 -16.65 2.19 7.15
N LEU A 211 -16.55 1.00 6.54
CA LEU A 211 -17.70 0.10 6.32
C LEU A 211 -18.21 -0.56 7.61
N ARG A 212 -17.37 -0.63 8.64
CA ARG A 212 -17.68 -1.20 9.97
C ARG A 212 -17.85 -0.12 11.04
N GLU A 213 -18.16 1.11 10.65
CA GLU A 213 -18.37 2.24 11.57
C GLU A 213 -19.35 1.96 12.74
N PRO A 214 -20.42 1.15 12.58
CA PRO A 214 -21.26 0.73 13.70
C PRO A 214 -20.54 -0.12 14.76
N ASP A 215 -19.58 -0.95 14.35
CA ASP A 215 -18.73 -1.75 15.24
C ASP A 215 -17.42 -1.00 15.50
N ARG A 216 -17.45 -0.16 16.53
CA ARG A 216 -16.33 0.71 16.92
C ARG A 216 -15.07 -0.05 17.32
N ILE A 217 -15.21 -1.29 17.80
CA ILE A 217 -14.08 -2.14 18.17
C ILE A 217 -13.39 -2.64 16.90
N ALA A 218 -14.16 -3.20 15.96
CA ALA A 218 -13.61 -3.63 14.68
C ALA A 218 -13.03 -2.45 13.88
N ALA A 219 -13.72 -1.31 13.86
CA ALA A 219 -13.23 -0.12 13.18
C ALA A 219 -11.89 0.37 13.76
N ARG A 220 -11.75 0.39 15.10
CA ARG A 220 -10.47 0.71 15.76
C ARG A 220 -9.36 -0.22 15.30
N GLN A 221 -9.58 -1.54 15.35
CA GLN A 221 -8.57 -2.52 14.97
C GLN A 221 -8.08 -2.32 13.54
N HIS A 222 -9.00 -2.13 12.59
CA HIS A 222 -8.62 -1.89 11.20
C HIS A 222 -7.88 -0.55 11.02
N LEU A 223 -8.31 0.52 11.70
CA LEU A 223 -7.61 1.81 11.66
C LEU A 223 -6.20 1.73 12.26
N GLU A 224 -6.02 1.03 13.37
CA GLU A 224 -4.70 0.82 13.98
C GLU A 224 -3.75 0.07 13.03
N VAL A 225 -4.24 -0.98 12.35
CA VAL A 225 -3.46 -1.69 11.34
C VAL A 225 -3.09 -0.75 10.19
N ALA A 226 -4.05 -0.05 9.59
CA ALA A 226 -3.79 0.86 8.48
C ALA A 226 -2.78 1.97 8.87
N ALA A 227 -2.95 2.56 10.05
CA ALA A 227 -2.07 3.59 10.58
C ALA A 227 -0.66 3.06 10.88
N SER A 228 -0.52 1.82 11.37
CA SER A 228 0.78 1.20 11.65
C SER A 228 1.66 1.03 10.40
N PHE A 229 1.05 0.90 9.22
CA PHE A 229 1.74 0.87 7.93
C PHE A 229 1.91 2.26 7.28
N GLY A 230 1.61 3.32 8.02
CA GLY A 230 1.82 4.71 7.59
C GLY A 230 0.73 5.25 6.66
N LEU A 231 -0.45 4.64 6.61
CA LEU A 231 -1.56 5.22 5.84
C LEU A 231 -2.12 6.46 6.57
N HIS A 232 -1.78 7.63 6.05
CA HIS A 232 -2.13 8.91 6.65
C HIS A 232 -3.64 9.13 6.80
N ASP A 233 -4.44 8.63 5.86
CA ASP A 233 -5.91 8.72 5.89
C ASP A 233 -6.52 8.07 7.13
N ALA A 234 -5.82 7.11 7.77
CA ALA A 234 -6.28 6.46 8.98
C ALA A 234 -6.02 7.27 10.27
N PHE A 235 -5.09 8.23 10.27
CA PHE A 235 -4.66 8.91 11.50
C PHE A 235 -5.77 9.74 12.13
N LEU A 236 -6.45 10.59 11.35
CA LEU A 236 -7.50 11.47 11.85
C LEU A 236 -8.74 10.69 12.33
N PRO A 237 -9.28 9.70 11.58
CA PRO A 237 -10.38 8.87 12.06
C PRO A 237 -10.01 8.05 13.31
N LEU A 238 -8.79 7.51 13.38
CA LEU A 238 -8.31 6.77 14.55
C LEU A 238 -8.25 7.67 15.79
N ALA A 239 -7.62 8.83 15.67
CA ALA A 239 -7.52 9.80 16.76
C ALA A 239 -8.91 10.24 17.26
N SER A 240 -9.82 10.52 16.34
CA SER A 240 -11.19 10.92 16.64
C SER A 240 -11.97 9.83 17.35
N LEU A 241 -11.82 8.57 16.91
CA LEU A 241 -12.46 7.42 17.52
C LEU A 241 -11.95 7.18 18.95
N LEU A 242 -10.62 7.23 19.14
CA LEU A 242 -9.96 7.09 20.44
C LEU A 242 -10.38 8.17 21.43
N LEU A 243 -10.45 9.43 20.96
CA LEU A 243 -10.88 10.54 21.80
C LEU A 243 -12.36 10.40 22.16
N ASN A 244 -13.23 10.24 21.18
CA ASN A 244 -14.66 10.43 21.39
C ASN A 244 -15.37 9.21 21.96
N TRP A 245 -14.99 8.00 21.54
CA TRP A 245 -15.67 6.76 21.95
C TRP A 245 -14.90 6.02 23.04
N PHE A 246 -13.60 5.80 22.86
CA PHE A 246 -12.78 5.05 23.82
C PHE A 246 -12.33 5.91 25.01
N ASN A 247 -12.45 7.24 24.90
CA ASN A 247 -12.01 8.19 25.91
C ASN A 247 -10.52 8.01 26.29
N GLU A 248 -9.67 7.84 25.28
CA GLU A 248 -8.21 7.70 25.39
C GLU A 248 -7.49 8.98 24.91
N PRO A 249 -7.61 10.12 25.63
CA PRO A 249 -7.16 11.42 25.12
C PRO A 249 -5.64 11.53 24.96
N LEU A 250 -4.86 10.77 25.73
CA LEU A 250 -3.39 10.75 25.58
C LEU A 250 -2.97 10.13 24.25
N LEU A 251 -3.54 8.96 23.91
CA LEU A 251 -3.24 8.28 22.66
C LEU A 251 -3.83 9.04 21.46
N ALA A 252 -5.04 9.57 21.60
CA ALA A 252 -5.64 10.42 20.58
C ALA A 252 -4.76 11.64 20.26
N LYS A 253 -4.18 12.31 21.27
CA LYS A 253 -3.28 13.45 21.08
C LYS A 253 -2.07 13.08 20.19
N GLN A 254 -1.48 11.90 20.38
CA GLN A 254 -0.35 11.44 19.57
C GLN A 254 -0.76 11.25 18.11
N TRP A 255 -1.92 10.62 17.87
CA TRP A 255 -2.43 10.42 16.52
C TRP A 255 -2.85 11.72 15.83
N PHE A 256 -3.45 12.67 16.55
CA PHE A 256 -3.73 14.00 16.01
C PHE A 256 -2.45 14.73 15.62
N GLN A 257 -1.40 14.68 16.44
CA GLN A 257 -0.09 15.28 16.09
C GLN A 257 0.50 14.69 14.82
N LEU A 258 0.35 13.38 14.58
CA LEU A 258 0.75 12.75 13.33
C LEU A 258 -0.12 13.23 12.15
N ALA A 259 -1.44 13.29 12.36
CA ALA A 259 -2.41 13.73 11.35
C ALA A 259 -2.22 15.20 10.93
N GLU A 260 -1.69 16.07 11.80
CA GLU A 260 -1.45 17.48 11.50
C GLU A 260 -0.53 17.71 10.29
N SER A 261 0.34 16.74 9.96
CA SER A 261 1.24 16.82 8.80
C SER A 261 0.52 16.64 7.46
N THR A 262 -0.63 15.98 7.45
CA THR A 262 -1.39 15.64 6.25
C THR A 262 -2.79 16.24 6.22
N ASP A 263 -3.30 16.70 7.36
CA ASP A 263 -4.61 17.32 7.48
C ASP A 263 -4.62 18.77 6.97
N THR A 264 -5.33 18.99 5.87
CA THR A 264 -5.52 20.32 5.29
C THR A 264 -6.69 21.08 5.94
N THR A 265 -7.63 20.36 6.57
CA THR A 265 -8.88 20.93 7.09
C THR A 265 -8.72 21.62 8.45
N GLY A 266 -7.67 21.29 9.21
CA GLY A 266 -7.48 21.77 10.58
C GLY A 266 -8.23 20.95 11.63
N ALA A 267 -8.94 19.89 11.24
CA ALA A 267 -9.59 18.94 12.14
C ALA A 267 -8.60 18.29 13.13
N ALA A 268 -7.37 17.98 12.69
CA ALA A 268 -6.35 17.42 13.55
C ALA A 268 -5.93 18.38 14.66
N LEU A 269 -5.79 19.68 14.35
CA LEU A 269 -5.48 20.72 15.35
C LEU A 269 -6.63 20.87 16.36
N ILE A 270 -7.88 20.82 15.90
CA ILE A 270 -9.03 20.85 16.80
C ILE A 270 -9.05 19.61 17.70
N GLY A 271 -8.76 18.44 17.16
CA GLY A 271 -8.60 17.20 17.94
C GLY A 271 -7.47 17.28 18.97
N SER A 272 -6.32 17.86 18.60
CA SER A 272 -5.19 18.12 19.51
C SER A 272 -5.57 19.08 20.64
N LEU A 273 -6.37 20.11 20.34
CA LEU A 273 -6.91 21.04 21.33
C LEU A 273 -7.86 20.31 22.29
N ASP A 274 -8.85 19.59 21.75
CA ASP A 274 -9.83 18.84 22.54
C ASP A 274 -9.15 17.78 23.41
N SER A 275 -8.13 17.10 22.90
CA SER A 275 -7.33 16.13 23.66
C SER A 275 -6.58 16.80 24.82
N SER A 276 -5.94 17.96 24.56
CA SER A 276 -5.23 18.73 25.60
C SER A 276 -6.19 19.25 26.67
N MET A 277 -7.39 19.69 26.27
CA MET A 277 -8.44 20.10 27.20
C MET A 277 -8.92 18.95 28.08
N ARG A 278 -9.12 17.75 27.52
CA ARG A 278 -9.50 16.56 28.31
C ARG A 278 -8.41 16.13 29.29
N LEU A 279 -7.15 16.27 28.90
CA LEU A 279 -5.99 16.03 29.76
C LEU A 279 -5.75 17.14 30.80
N LYS A 280 -6.51 18.24 30.75
CA LYS A 280 -6.28 19.46 31.56
C LYS A 280 -4.88 20.06 31.36
N ASP A 281 -4.29 19.83 30.19
CA ASP A 281 -3.01 20.41 29.77
C ASP A 281 -3.26 21.80 29.18
N ASN A 282 -3.45 22.80 30.07
CA ASN A 282 -3.74 24.18 29.69
C ASN A 282 -2.64 24.78 28.81
N ARG A 283 -1.37 24.46 29.09
CA ARG A 283 -0.23 24.95 28.31
C ARG A 283 -0.24 24.38 26.89
N GLY A 284 -0.45 23.07 26.75
CA GLY A 284 -0.58 22.43 25.44
C GLY A 284 -1.78 22.95 24.66
N ALA A 285 -2.93 23.14 25.32
CA ALA A 285 -4.11 23.71 24.69
C ALA A 285 -3.88 25.13 24.14
N LEU A 286 -3.20 26.00 24.90
CA LEU A 286 -2.85 27.36 24.46
C LEU A 286 -1.90 27.35 23.25
N GLU A 287 -0.92 26.46 23.21
CA GLU A 287 0.00 26.36 22.07
C GLU A 287 -0.73 25.89 20.80
N VAL A 288 -1.61 24.88 20.92
CA VAL A 288 -2.43 24.43 19.79
C VAL A 288 -3.37 25.55 19.32
N MET A 289 -3.98 26.30 20.25
CA MET A 289 -4.80 27.47 19.90
C MET A 289 -4.01 28.54 19.15
N ARG A 290 -2.78 28.83 19.57
CA ARG A 290 -1.90 29.77 18.86
C ARG A 290 -1.70 29.34 17.42
N ARG A 291 -1.47 28.04 17.19
CA ARG A 291 -1.32 27.47 15.84
C ARG A 291 -2.62 27.54 15.02
N ILE A 292 -3.78 27.28 15.62
CA ILE A 292 -5.08 27.43 14.94
C ILE A 292 -5.28 28.87 14.48
N ARG A 293 -4.98 29.86 15.34
CA ARG A 293 -5.12 31.30 15.03
C ARG A 293 -4.23 31.78 13.87
N LEU A 294 -3.17 31.05 13.53
CA LEU A 294 -2.31 31.37 12.38
C LEU A 294 -2.91 30.90 11.04
N ARG A 295 -3.99 30.11 11.07
CA ARG A 295 -4.63 29.62 9.85
C ARG A 295 -5.64 30.65 9.30
N PRO A 296 -5.83 30.69 7.97
CA PRO A 296 -6.81 31.58 7.35
C PRO A 296 -8.26 31.26 7.73
N ASP A 297 -8.55 30.01 8.12
CA ASP A 297 -9.88 29.51 8.51
C ASP A 297 -10.10 29.47 10.03
N ALA A 298 -9.24 30.14 10.81
CA ALA A 298 -9.23 30.08 12.28
C ALA A 298 -10.60 30.37 12.92
N GLU A 299 -11.31 31.40 12.45
CA GLU A 299 -12.61 31.78 13.02
C GLU A 299 -13.65 30.67 12.85
N SER A 300 -13.67 30.02 11.68
CA SER A 300 -14.56 28.89 11.40
C SER A 300 -14.25 27.72 12.34
N LEU A 301 -12.97 27.35 12.45
CA LEU A 301 -12.52 26.24 13.29
C LEU A 301 -12.83 26.46 14.78
N LEU A 302 -12.61 27.68 15.29
CA LEU A 302 -12.82 28.01 16.69
C LEU A 302 -14.29 28.25 17.06
N SER A 303 -15.15 28.54 16.07
CA SER A 303 -16.57 28.81 16.30
C SER A 303 -17.29 27.67 17.02
N TYR A 304 -16.92 26.42 16.71
CA TYR A 304 -17.46 25.20 17.31
C TYR A 304 -16.91 24.89 18.71
N ARG A 305 -15.98 25.70 19.23
CA ARG A 305 -15.29 25.47 20.52
C ARG A 305 -15.29 26.67 21.46
N ARG A 306 -16.13 27.68 21.22
CA ARG A 306 -16.25 28.92 22.03
C ARG A 306 -16.30 28.67 23.53
N ALA A 307 -17.09 27.70 23.98
CA ALA A 307 -17.24 27.40 25.42
C ALA A 307 -15.96 26.81 26.05
N SER A 308 -15.22 25.98 25.31
CA SER A 308 -13.95 25.41 25.76
C SER A 308 -12.86 26.47 25.80
N ILE A 309 -12.83 27.37 24.81
CA ILE A 309 -11.92 28.50 24.73
C ILE A 309 -12.12 29.46 25.90
N ALA A 310 -13.38 29.80 26.21
CA ALA A 310 -13.71 30.68 27.33
C ALA A 310 -13.26 30.12 28.71
N LYS A 311 -13.00 28.81 28.83
CA LYS A 311 -12.43 28.21 30.05
C LYS A 311 -10.92 28.40 30.15
N LEU A 312 -10.22 28.46 29.02
CA LEU A 312 -8.76 28.71 28.97
C LEU A 312 -8.40 30.17 29.24
N ASP A 313 -9.28 31.10 28.85
CA ASP A 313 -9.09 32.54 29.09
C ASP A 313 -9.36 32.96 30.54
N LYS A 314 -9.91 32.07 31.38
CA LYS A 314 -10.04 32.34 32.82
C LYS A 314 -8.69 32.11 33.49
N PRO A 315 -8.06 33.15 34.10
CA PRO A 315 -6.82 32.95 34.82
C PRO A 315 -7.04 31.92 35.92
N GLU A 316 -6.16 30.93 36.02
CA GLU A 316 -6.18 29.99 37.15
C GLU A 316 -6.23 30.79 38.45
N PRO A 317 -7.12 30.45 39.40
CA PRO A 317 -7.10 31.09 40.71
C PRO A 317 -5.70 30.83 41.28
N LYS A 318 -4.91 31.91 41.43
CA LYS A 318 -3.59 31.85 42.04
C LYS A 318 -3.72 31.05 43.32
N LYS A 319 -3.17 29.84 43.36
CA LYS A 319 -3.06 29.08 44.61
C LYS A 319 -2.36 30.03 45.59
N ALA A 320 -3.09 30.45 46.62
CA ALA A 320 -2.57 31.33 47.64
C ALA A 320 -1.32 30.66 48.21
N VAL A 321 -0.16 31.23 47.90
CA VAL A 321 1.10 30.87 48.53
C VAL A 321 0.90 31.23 49.99
N LYS A 322 0.64 30.23 50.84
CA LYS A 322 0.77 30.39 52.28
C LYS A 322 2.24 30.69 52.55
N THR A 323 2.57 31.97 52.66
CA THR A 323 3.83 32.42 53.23
C THR A 323 3.83 32.02 54.71
N SER A 324 4.39 30.85 55.02
CA SER A 324 4.77 30.52 56.39
C SER A 324 6.11 31.22 56.67
N SER A 325 6.03 32.42 57.24
CA SER A 325 7.14 33.12 57.87
C SER A 325 7.26 32.70 59.33
N SER A 326 8.32 31.94 59.64
CA SER A 326 8.99 31.79 60.96
C SER A 326 9.80 30.50 60.89
N SER A 327 11.02 30.34 61.38
CA SER A 327 11.98 31.20 62.08
C SER A 327 13.21 30.30 62.21
N SER A 328 14.39 30.87 62.04
CA SER A 328 15.67 30.23 62.29
C SER A 328 15.77 29.66 63.71
N SER A 329 16.17 28.40 63.84
CA SER A 329 17.00 27.97 64.98
C SER A 329 18.03 26.94 64.51
N SER A 330 19.26 27.42 64.47
CA SER A 330 20.51 26.67 64.41
C SER A 330 20.53 25.56 65.46
N THR A 331 20.85 24.32 65.05
CA THR A 331 21.61 23.43 65.92
C THR A 331 22.58 22.59 65.08
N ARG A 332 23.83 22.78 65.47
CA ARG A 332 25.10 22.23 65.00
C ARG A 332 25.14 20.72 65.29
N TRP A 333 25.48 19.92 64.28
CA TRP A 333 25.82 18.51 64.47
C TRP A 333 27.25 18.40 65.03
N GLU A 334 27.39 17.69 66.15
CA GLU A 334 28.64 17.03 66.54
C GLU A 334 28.64 15.63 65.91
N PHE A 335 29.55 15.44 64.96
CA PHE A 335 30.52 14.33 64.80
C PHE A 335 31.03 14.31 63.36
#